data_AF-A0A7C5LWA4-F1
#
_entry.id   AF-A0A7C5LWA4-F1
#
_cell.length_a   1.000
_cell.length_b   1.000
_cell.length_c   1.000
_cell.angle_alpha   90.00
_cell.angle_beta   90.00
_cell.angle_gamma   90.00
#
_symmetry.space_group_name_H-M   'P 1'
#
loop_
_entity.id
_entity.type
_entity.pdbx_description
1 polymer ?
#
loop_
_entity_poly.entity_id
_entity_poly.type
_entity_poly.pdbx_seq_one_letter_code
_entity_poly.pdbx_strand_id
1 'polypeptide(L)' 'GRPIDVPEVVPETAEEKELYAGALRRRQLRLVLAKRMKPTDANELKALFFNNDHE' A
#
# COMPACT_ATOMS: atom_id res chain seq x y z
N GLY A 1 5.13 -16.78 -17.80
CA GLY A 1 6.20 -15.77 -17.96
C GLY A 1 6.89 -15.56 -16.63
N ARG A 2 8.19 -15.27 -16.63
CA ARG A 2 8.92 -14.90 -15.40
C ARG A 2 8.73 -13.40 -15.14
N PRO A 3 8.54 -12.95 -13.89
CA PRO A 3 8.56 -11.53 -13.57
C PRO A 3 9.88 -10.89 -14.01
N ILE A 4 9.82 -9.63 -14.45
CA ILE A 4 10.98 -8.79 -14.74
C ILE A 4 11.00 -7.63 -13.76
N ASP A 5 12.19 -7.15 -13.43
CA ASP A 5 12.33 -5.95 -12.63
C ASP A 5 12.00 -4.72 -13.48
N VAL A 6 11.26 -3.80 -12.88
CA VAL A 6 10.82 -2.55 -13.50
C VAL A 6 11.39 -1.41 -12.66
N PRO A 7 11.85 -0.30 -13.28
CA PRO A 7 12.28 0.87 -12.53
C PRO A 7 11.22 1.38 -11.55
N GLU A 8 11.67 1.97 -10.44
CA GLU A 8 10.78 2.55 -9.45
C GLU A 8 10.11 3.82 -10.00
N VAL A 9 8.82 3.97 -9.73
CA VAL A 9 8.06 5.18 -10.07
C VAL A 9 8.23 6.21 -8.96
N VAL A 10 8.74 7.38 -9.33
CA VAL A 10 8.79 8.57 -8.47
C VAL A 10 7.67 9.52 -8.90
N PRO A 11 6.61 9.71 -8.09
CA PRO A 11 5.55 10.66 -8.43
C PRO A 11 5.99 12.11 -8.20
N GLU A 12 5.74 13.00 -9.16
CA GLU A 12 6.22 14.38 -9.13
C GLU A 12 5.11 15.35 -8.70
N THR A 13 3.95 15.25 -9.35
CA THR A 13 2.79 16.13 -9.12
C THR A 13 1.98 15.70 -7.89
N ALA A 14 1.13 16.60 -7.39
CA ALA A 14 0.25 16.29 -6.27
C ALA A 14 -0.72 15.14 -6.60
N GLU A 15 -1.31 15.18 -7.80
CA GLU A 15 -2.22 14.14 -8.29
C GLU A 15 -1.51 12.77 -8.38
N GLU A 16 -0.29 12.72 -8.92
CA GLU A 16 0.48 11.48 -9.00
C GLU A 16 0.81 10.92 -7.62
N LYS A 17 1.13 11.77 -6.64
CA LYS A 17 1.39 11.33 -5.27
C LYS A 17 0.16 10.70 -4.63
N GLU A 18 -1.02 11.27 -4.86
CA GLU A 18 -2.29 10.70 -4.39
C GLU A 18 -2.57 9.34 -5.04
N LEU A 19 -2.37 9.22 -6.35
CA LEU A 19 -2.53 7.97 -7.10
C LEU A 19 -1.54 6.89 -6.62
N TYR A 20 -0.28 7.27 -6.42
CA TYR A 20 0.78 6.38 -5.94
C TYR A 20 0.46 5.87 -4.52
N ALA A 21 0.07 6.76 -3.60
CA ALA A 21 -0.34 6.39 -2.25
C ALA A 21 -1.55 5.43 -2.27
N GLY A 22 -2.54 5.71 -3.12
CA GLY A 22 -3.69 4.82 -3.33
C GLY A 22 -3.31 3.43 -3.87
N ALA A 23 -2.35 3.37 -4.79
CA ALA A 23 -1.85 2.12 -5.35
C ALA A 23 -1.12 1.27 -4.28
N LEU A 24 -0.29 1.90 -3.44
CA LEU A 24 0.38 1.25 -2.33
C LEU A 24 -0.61 0.64 -1.34
N ARG A 25 -1.66 1.37 -0.96
CA ARG A 25 -2.75 0.86 -0.10
C ARG A 25 -3.39 -0.40 -0.65
N ARG A 26 -3.78 -0.39 -1.93
CA ARG A 26 -4.39 -1.57 -2.59
C ARG A 26 -3.44 -2.76 -2.65
N ARG A 27 -2.13 -2.51 -2.88
CA ARG A 27 -1.10 -3.57 -2.89
C ARG A 27 -0.96 -4.20 -1.51
N GLN A 28 -0.86 -3.40 -0.45
CA GLN A 28 -0.75 -3.90 0.92
C GLN A 28 -1.97 -4.74 1.29
N LEU A 29 -3.18 -4.25 1.04
CA LEU A 29 -4.43 -4.99 1.30
C LEU A 29 -4.43 -6.34 0.59
N ARG A 30 -4.10 -6.37 -0.71
CA ARG A 30 -4.02 -7.61 -1.48
C ARG A 30 -3.05 -8.62 -0.88
N LEU A 31 -1.87 -8.17 -0.44
CA LEU A 31 -0.85 -9.03 0.15
C LEU A 31 -1.27 -9.55 1.53
N VAL A 32 -1.90 -8.72 2.34
CA VAL A 32 -2.43 -9.11 3.65
C VAL A 32 -3.53 -10.16 3.50
N LEU A 33 -4.51 -9.95 2.61
CA LEU A 33 -5.58 -10.92 2.34
C LEU A 33 -5.02 -12.24 1.79
N ALA A 34 -3.96 -12.18 0.97
CA ALA A 34 -3.26 -13.36 0.47
C ALA A 34 -2.35 -14.04 1.51
N LYS A 35 -2.30 -13.54 2.76
CA LYS A 35 -1.39 -14.00 3.84
C LYS A 35 0.10 -13.92 3.47
N ARG A 36 0.46 -13.00 2.56
CA ARG A 36 1.83 -12.74 2.09
C ARG A 36 2.49 -11.53 2.76
N MET A 37 1.76 -10.84 3.64
CA MET A 37 2.19 -9.70 4.45
C MET A 37 1.37 -9.72 5.75
N LYS A 38 1.99 -9.40 6.90
CA LYS A 38 1.21 -9.28 8.15
C LYS A 38 0.47 -7.94 8.16
N PRO A 39 -0.74 -7.87 8.73
CA PRO A 39 -1.46 -6.59 8.89
C PRO A 39 -0.63 -5.52 9.60
N THR A 40 0.22 -5.91 10.54
CA THR A 40 1.13 -5.02 11.30
C THR A 40 2.21 -4.37 10.45
N ASP A 41 2.59 -5.00 9.34
CA ASP A 41 3.66 -4.55 8.45
C ASP A 41 3.12 -3.61 7.35
N ALA A 42 1.79 -3.48 7.27
CA ALA A 42 1.12 -2.60 6.33
C ALA A 42 0.86 -1.23 6.97
N ASN A 43 1.85 -0.34 6.92
CA ASN A 43 1.79 0.98 7.55
C ASN A 43 0.55 1.80 7.15
N GLU A 44 0.14 1.75 5.89
CA GLU A 44 -1.01 2.52 5.40
C GLU A 44 -2.34 1.93 5.88
N LEU A 45 -2.42 0.59 5.98
CA LEU A 45 -3.59 -0.06 6.58
C LEU A 45 -3.62 0.19 8.08
N LYS A 46 -2.46 0.26 8.73
CA LYS A 46 -2.39 0.58 10.16
C LYS A 46 -3.05 1.93 10.46
N ALA A 47 -2.72 2.94 9.66
CA ALA A 47 -3.28 4.29 9.80
C ALA A 47 -4.80 4.35 9.55
N LEU A 48 -5.36 3.47 8.71
CA LEU A 48 -6.80 3.45 8.41
C LEU A 48 -7.63 2.62 9.40
N PHE A 49 -7.08 1.50 9.89
CA PHE A 49 -7.82 0.52 10.67
C PHE A 49 -7.51 0.51 12.16
N PHE A 50 -6.33 0.99 12.58
CA PHE A 50 -5.90 0.90 13.99
C PHE A 50 -5.75 2.26 14.68
N ASN A 51 -5.86 3.37 13.93
CA ASN A 51 -5.88 4.72 14.50
C ASN A 51 -7.31 5.25 14.72
N ASN A 52 -8.34 4.45 14.41
CA ASN A 52 -9.75 4.79 14.59
C ASN A 52 -10.43 3.99 15.71
N ASP A 53 -9.69 3.27 16.57
CA ASP A 53 -10.24 2.53 17.72
C ASP A 53 -10.53 3.43 18.94
N HIS A 54 -10.91 4.69 18.69
CA HIS A 54 -11.40 5.62 19.71
C HIS A 54 -12.88 5.95 19.44
N GLU A 55 -13.74 4.96 19.63
CA GLU A 55 -15.11 5.14 20.16
C GLU A 55 -15.65 3.83 20.74
#